data_AF-A0A961RA17-F1
#
_entry.id   AF-A0A961RA17-F1
#
_cell.length_a   1.000
_cell.length_b   1.000
_cell.length_c   1.000
_cell.angle_alpha   90.00
_cell.angle_beta   90.00
_cell.angle_gamma   90.00
#
_symmetry.space_group_name_H-M   'P 1'
#
loop_
_entity.id
_entity.type
_entity.pdbx_description
1 polymer ?
#
loop_
_entity_poly.entity_id
_entity_poly.type
_entity_poly.pdbx_seq_one_letter_code
_entity_poly.pdbx_strand_id
1 'polypeptide(L)'
;MRLVPDAAARLGLPEGMTAKGLAVALGLAFVSVLPTLAMAHPALVIPLAAAPLGLIIMMRIPVWLVLGFVSFTFFRLHEAFPFLMPLRIPQLLALPTLMVLVWHIVVMKKITPFWGSQLTAFAVFFTLVTLGLPFASNPGIAIAYWTGAYVKIGMMTLSIAWLLRKPEDFQLAARVITLSGMAVAFVAISNKLSGIGLVEGTRVTIGREFGSVLGDPNDLSLVLTFPLSFAVSLATTRSGWLNRLLGGVAIGLIIWAVLSTQSRGGLLGMMAVFGVTGLRIVKSKLVLGGVGGLAALVLFAAAGISDRSSGGASEEGIDESAMGRIWAWTAAFNMAMARPLNGVGLDNFIPNFWLYTPHWTGFNKAVHSTWLGVLAETGWPGLLAFVAMIIATARVAMRAARKLRESGAPMPVQVAAFSATSGIAGFCVSGTFLTQGFTWPIYILLAITSAASHFANIFADGEAPKRETPQIRIVNRISPAIPAGTLPAVTTDSHPNTPSKGH
;
A
#
# COMPACT_ATOMS: atom_id res chain seq x y z
N MET A 1 24.27 -16.91 19.87
CA MET A 1 22.93 -16.33 20.09
C MET A 1 22.04 -17.45 20.62
N ARG A 2 21.94 -17.56 21.96
CA ARG A 2 21.13 -18.58 22.63
C ARG A 2 19.65 -18.21 22.48
N LEU A 3 18.79 -19.21 22.28
CA LEU A 3 17.34 -19.02 22.43
C LEU A 3 17.08 -18.56 23.88
N VAL A 4 16.11 -17.68 24.08
CA VAL A 4 15.65 -17.32 25.42
C VAL A 4 15.12 -18.60 26.08
N PRO A 5 15.49 -18.93 27.34
CA PRO A 5 15.19 -20.21 27.98
C PRO A 5 13.71 -20.64 27.89
N ASP A 6 12.81 -19.66 27.94
CA ASP A 6 11.35 -19.86 27.90
C ASP A 6 10.80 -20.44 26.59
N ALA A 7 11.48 -20.24 25.46
CA ALA A 7 11.02 -20.75 24.16
C ALA A 7 11.41 -22.22 23.95
N ALA A 8 12.56 -22.64 24.51
CA ALA A 8 13.04 -24.01 24.40
C ALA A 8 12.17 -24.98 25.22
N ALA A 9 11.77 -24.57 26.43
CA ALA A 9 10.92 -25.36 27.32
C ALA A 9 9.50 -25.60 26.76
N ARG A 10 8.92 -24.61 26.06
CA ARG A 10 7.57 -24.73 25.47
C ARG A 10 7.51 -25.55 24.18
N LEU A 11 8.64 -25.78 23.52
CA LEU A 11 8.75 -26.54 22.27
C LEU A 11 9.33 -27.95 22.46
N GLY A 12 9.54 -28.40 23.71
CA GLY A 12 10.12 -29.71 24.01
C GLY A 12 11.55 -29.89 23.49
N LEU A 13 12.29 -28.78 23.33
CA LEU A 13 13.62 -28.78 22.75
C LEU A 13 14.68 -29.02 23.84
N PRO A 14 15.74 -29.81 23.57
CA PRO A 14 16.82 -30.06 24.53
C PRO A 14 17.42 -28.77 25.08
N GLU A 15 17.66 -28.73 26.40
CA GLU A 15 18.25 -27.56 27.06
C GLU A 15 19.59 -27.18 26.41
N GLY A 16 19.73 -25.91 26.02
CA GLY A 16 20.95 -25.38 25.39
C GLY A 16 20.96 -25.35 23.86
N MET A 17 19.93 -25.87 23.18
CA MET A 17 19.86 -25.77 21.73
C MET A 17 19.71 -24.30 21.30
N THR A 18 20.63 -23.81 20.47
CA THR A 18 20.58 -22.45 19.92
C THR A 18 19.65 -22.39 18.70
N ALA A 19 19.14 -21.21 18.32
CA ALA A 19 18.34 -21.05 17.09
C ALA A 19 19.11 -21.54 15.85
N LYS A 20 20.45 -21.45 15.87
CA LYS A 20 21.33 -22.04 14.85
C LYS A 20 21.32 -23.57 14.92
N GLY A 21 21.37 -24.16 16.11
CA GLY A 21 21.29 -25.61 16.31
C GLY A 21 19.97 -26.21 15.82
N LEU A 22 18.84 -25.55 16.10
CA LEU A 22 17.53 -25.98 15.59
C LEU A 22 17.45 -25.90 14.06
N ALA A 23 17.95 -24.82 13.45
CA ALA A 23 17.99 -24.67 12.00
C ALA A 23 18.89 -25.73 11.33
N VAL A 24 20.02 -26.06 11.95
CA VAL A 24 20.94 -27.13 11.48
C VAL A 24 20.29 -28.50 11.60
N ALA A 25 19.62 -28.80 12.73
CA ALA A 25 18.93 -30.07 12.92
C ALA A 25 17.79 -30.28 11.90
N LEU A 26 16.97 -29.25 11.67
CA LEU A 26 15.92 -29.29 10.63
C LEU A 26 16.52 -29.43 9.22
N GLY A 27 17.65 -28.77 8.95
CA GLY A 27 18.38 -28.91 7.69
C GLY A 27 18.91 -30.34 7.47
N LEU A 28 19.52 -30.94 8.50
CA LEU A 28 20.03 -32.32 8.45
C LEU A 28 18.89 -33.34 8.30
N ALA A 29 17.78 -33.16 9.03
CA ALA A 29 16.59 -34.00 8.89
C ALA A 29 16.03 -33.92 7.47
N PHE A 30 15.93 -32.72 6.88
CA PHE A 30 15.47 -32.54 5.51
C PHE A 30 16.41 -33.20 4.48
N VAL A 31 17.73 -33.04 4.65
CA VAL A 31 18.73 -33.68 3.77
C VAL A 31 18.67 -35.20 3.85
N SER A 32 18.36 -35.77 5.01
CA SER A 32 18.26 -37.22 5.20
C SER A 32 17.11 -37.87 4.41
N VAL A 33 16.08 -37.11 4.02
CA VAL A 33 14.90 -37.60 3.28
C VAL A 33 15.04 -37.37 1.75
N LEU A 34 16.00 -36.56 1.31
CA LEU A 34 16.24 -36.28 -0.11
C LEU A 34 16.55 -37.54 -0.95
N PRO A 35 17.32 -38.54 -0.48
CA PRO A 35 17.60 -39.75 -1.25
C PRO A 35 16.33 -40.57 -1.54
N THR A 36 15.45 -40.72 -0.54
CA THR A 36 14.16 -41.41 -0.70
C THR A 36 13.21 -40.68 -1.64
N LEU A 37 13.21 -39.34 -1.61
CA LEU A 37 12.44 -38.51 -2.54
C LEU A 37 13.01 -38.57 -3.97
N ALA A 38 14.33 -38.72 -4.11
CA ALA A 38 14.99 -38.84 -5.40
C ALA A 38 14.65 -40.12 -6.15
N MET A 39 14.41 -41.21 -5.41
CA MET A 39 13.97 -42.47 -5.99
C MET A 39 12.51 -42.44 -6.44
N ALA A 40 11.64 -41.74 -5.70
CA ALA A 40 10.21 -41.65 -5.99
C ALA A 40 9.88 -40.61 -7.07
N HIS A 41 10.51 -39.43 -7.02
CA HIS A 41 10.23 -38.30 -7.90
C HIS A 41 11.52 -37.53 -8.26
N PRO A 42 12.30 -38.01 -9.24
CA PRO A 42 13.60 -37.43 -9.61
C PRO A 42 13.52 -35.95 -9.98
N ALA A 43 12.41 -35.52 -10.60
CA ALA A 43 12.18 -34.13 -10.99
C ALA A 43 12.02 -33.17 -9.79
N LEU A 44 11.68 -33.68 -8.60
CA LEU A 44 11.48 -32.86 -7.40
C LEU A 44 12.75 -32.68 -6.57
N VAL A 45 13.82 -33.44 -6.86
CA VAL A 45 15.07 -33.43 -6.08
C VAL A 45 15.75 -32.08 -6.09
N ILE A 46 15.89 -31.46 -7.27
CA ILE A 46 16.56 -30.16 -7.40
C ILE A 46 15.75 -29.05 -6.69
N PRO A 47 14.43 -28.92 -6.91
CA PRO A 47 13.61 -27.97 -6.15
C PRO A 47 13.65 -28.19 -4.63
N LEU A 48 13.56 -29.44 -4.17
CA LEU A 48 13.62 -29.77 -2.76
C LEU A 48 15.00 -29.46 -2.17
N ALA A 49 16.09 -29.84 -2.84
CA ALA A 49 17.45 -29.53 -2.39
C ALA A 49 17.73 -28.01 -2.36
N ALA A 50 17.14 -27.24 -3.27
CA ALA A 50 17.24 -25.79 -3.30
C ALA A 50 16.35 -25.09 -2.24
N ALA A 51 15.28 -25.74 -1.77
CA ALA A 51 14.30 -25.14 -0.88
C ALA A 51 14.88 -24.64 0.46
N PRO A 52 15.77 -25.37 1.17
CA PRO A 52 16.42 -24.87 2.38
C PRO A 52 17.26 -23.62 2.13
N LEU A 53 18.02 -23.59 1.02
CA LEU A 53 18.83 -22.42 0.66
C LEU A 53 17.94 -21.22 0.33
N GLY A 54 16.87 -21.44 -0.44
CA GLY A 54 15.84 -20.44 -0.72
C GLY A 54 15.22 -19.88 0.56
N LEU A 55 14.87 -20.75 1.52
CA LEU A 55 14.31 -20.35 2.81
C LEU A 55 15.30 -19.53 3.64
N ILE A 56 16.59 -19.90 3.67
CA ILE A 56 17.64 -19.14 4.36
C ILE A 56 17.78 -17.74 3.74
N ILE A 57 17.75 -17.63 2.41
CA ILE A 57 17.79 -16.34 1.72
C ILE A 57 16.55 -15.52 2.09
N MET A 58 15.35 -16.11 1.99
CA MET A 58 14.07 -15.46 2.32
C MET A 58 14.04 -14.94 3.76
N MET A 59 14.61 -15.66 4.71
CA MET A 59 14.75 -15.21 6.11
C MET A 59 15.62 -13.95 6.26
N ARG A 60 16.48 -13.62 5.29
CA ARG A 60 17.31 -12.40 5.32
C ARG A 60 16.64 -11.19 4.67
N ILE A 61 15.57 -11.39 3.91
CA ILE A 61 14.90 -10.33 3.13
C ILE A 61 13.39 -10.25 3.43
N PRO A 62 12.97 -10.15 4.71
CA PRO A 62 11.56 -10.22 5.07
C PRO A 62 10.71 -9.12 4.40
N VAL A 63 11.26 -7.90 4.24
CA VAL A 63 10.56 -6.77 3.60
C VAL A 63 10.25 -7.08 2.13
N TRP A 64 11.23 -7.59 1.39
CA TRP A 64 11.05 -7.99 -0.01
C TRP A 64 10.01 -9.09 -0.16
N LEU A 65 10.02 -10.06 0.76
CA LEU A 65 9.08 -11.18 0.73
C LEU A 65 7.63 -10.71 0.95
N VAL A 66 7.39 -9.88 1.96
CA VAL A 66 6.06 -9.29 2.22
C VAL A 66 5.60 -8.39 1.07
N LEU A 67 6.48 -7.55 0.53
CA LEU A 67 6.14 -6.69 -0.60
C LEU A 67 5.89 -7.50 -1.88
N GLY A 68 6.64 -8.58 -2.12
CA GLY A 68 6.39 -9.51 -3.20
C GLY A 68 5.03 -10.19 -3.05
N PHE A 69 4.69 -10.63 -1.84
CA PHE A 69 3.36 -11.18 -1.55
C PHE A 69 2.25 -10.16 -1.85
N VAL A 70 2.42 -8.89 -1.46
CA VAL A 70 1.49 -7.80 -1.78
C VAL A 70 1.36 -7.60 -3.30
N SER A 71 2.47 -7.53 -4.03
CA SER A 71 2.46 -7.39 -5.48
C SER A 71 1.70 -8.53 -6.17
N PHE A 72 1.98 -9.78 -5.82
CA PHE A 72 1.31 -10.90 -6.48
C PHE A 72 -0.11 -11.16 -6.00
N THR A 73 -0.41 -10.95 -4.72
CA THR A 73 -1.73 -11.28 -4.13
C THR A 73 -2.73 -10.13 -4.26
N PHE A 74 -2.29 -8.89 -4.08
CA PHE A 74 -3.19 -7.73 -4.02
C PHE A 74 -3.23 -6.93 -5.31
N PHE A 75 -2.07 -6.66 -5.92
CA PHE A 75 -2.02 -6.12 -7.29
C PHE A 75 -2.32 -7.18 -8.36
N ARG A 76 -2.44 -8.46 -7.94
CA ARG A 76 -2.78 -9.58 -8.83
C ARG A 76 -1.87 -9.65 -10.06
N LEU A 77 -0.56 -9.39 -9.90
CA LEU A 77 0.36 -9.39 -11.05
C LEU A 77 0.36 -10.72 -11.82
N HIS A 78 0.10 -11.85 -11.14
CA HIS A 78 -0.01 -13.14 -11.81
C HIS A 78 -1.25 -13.26 -12.71
N GLU A 79 -2.32 -12.52 -12.43
CA GLU A 79 -3.53 -12.44 -13.26
C GLU A 79 -3.37 -11.37 -14.35
N ALA A 80 -2.71 -10.25 -14.05
CA ALA A 80 -2.39 -9.22 -15.03
C ALA A 80 -1.43 -9.74 -16.13
N PHE A 81 -0.57 -10.70 -15.79
CA PHE A 81 0.32 -11.37 -16.72
C PHE A 81 0.00 -12.87 -16.76
N PRO A 82 -0.95 -13.32 -17.61
CA PRO A 82 -1.47 -14.69 -17.63
C PRO A 82 -0.41 -15.80 -17.66
N PHE A 83 0.74 -15.56 -18.29
CA PHE A 83 1.86 -16.51 -18.34
C PHE A 83 2.45 -16.84 -16.95
N LEU A 84 2.17 -16.04 -15.92
CA LEU A 84 2.57 -16.27 -14.54
C LEU A 84 1.56 -17.12 -13.74
N MET A 85 0.33 -17.29 -14.22
CA MET A 85 -0.70 -18.08 -13.51
C MET A 85 -0.28 -19.52 -13.22
N PRO A 86 0.35 -20.28 -14.15
CA PRO A 86 0.77 -21.66 -13.88
C PRO A 86 1.78 -21.77 -12.72
N LEU A 87 2.55 -20.72 -12.46
CA LEU A 87 3.56 -20.70 -11.40
C LEU A 87 2.97 -20.61 -9.99
N ARG A 88 1.69 -20.22 -9.84
CA ARG A 88 1.00 -20.10 -8.54
C ARG A 88 1.82 -19.29 -7.52
N ILE A 89 2.42 -18.18 -7.97
CA ILE A 89 3.32 -17.34 -7.18
C ILE A 89 2.71 -16.87 -5.85
N PRO A 90 1.43 -16.43 -5.78
CA PRO A 90 0.83 -16.07 -4.49
C PRO A 90 0.86 -17.21 -3.47
N GLN A 91 0.58 -18.44 -3.89
CA GLN A 91 0.62 -19.62 -3.04
C GLN A 91 2.07 -19.94 -2.61
N LEU A 92 3.03 -19.83 -3.53
CA LEU A 92 4.45 -20.03 -3.24
C LEU A 92 5.00 -19.01 -2.24
N LEU A 93 4.48 -17.77 -2.25
CA LEU A 93 4.91 -16.72 -1.33
C LEU A 93 4.17 -16.77 0.02
N ALA A 94 2.95 -17.32 0.08
CA ALA A 94 2.11 -17.28 1.28
C ALA A 94 2.78 -17.93 2.50
N LEU A 95 3.19 -19.19 2.38
CA LEU A 95 3.77 -19.94 3.51
C LEU A 95 5.13 -19.37 3.94
N PRO A 96 6.09 -19.11 3.03
CA PRO A 96 7.36 -18.48 3.42
C PRO A 96 7.16 -17.12 4.10
N THR A 97 6.22 -16.29 3.62
CA THR A 97 5.95 -14.98 4.22
C THR A 97 5.51 -15.12 5.68
N LEU A 98 4.56 -16.02 5.96
CA LEU A 98 4.10 -16.28 7.33
C LEU A 98 5.21 -16.86 8.20
N MET A 99 5.96 -17.86 7.69
CA MET A 99 7.05 -18.47 8.44
C MET A 99 8.13 -17.45 8.82
N VAL A 100 8.53 -16.60 7.87
CA VAL A 100 9.55 -15.56 8.10
C VAL A 100 9.06 -14.52 9.10
N LEU A 101 7.79 -14.12 9.04
CA LEU A 101 7.20 -13.19 10.01
C LEU A 101 7.16 -13.77 11.41
N VAL A 102 6.62 -14.99 11.57
CA VAL A 102 6.56 -15.69 12.87
C VAL A 102 7.97 -15.88 13.42
N TRP A 103 8.93 -16.27 12.58
CA TRP A 103 10.33 -16.43 12.98
C TRP A 103 10.94 -15.12 13.48
N HIS A 104 10.78 -14.00 12.76
CA HIS A 104 11.39 -12.72 13.16
C HIS A 104 10.72 -12.06 14.36
N ILE A 105 9.42 -12.28 14.54
CA ILE A 105 8.63 -11.72 15.65
C ILE A 105 8.81 -12.59 16.91
N VAL A 106 8.56 -13.90 16.81
CA VAL A 106 8.48 -14.81 17.96
C VAL A 106 9.83 -15.37 18.35
N VAL A 107 10.61 -15.86 17.38
CA VAL A 107 11.86 -16.60 17.65
C VAL A 107 13.05 -15.66 17.80
N MET A 108 13.27 -14.81 16.79
CA MET A 108 14.42 -13.90 16.78
C MET A 108 14.19 -12.63 17.59
N LYS A 109 12.92 -12.27 17.86
CA LYS A 109 12.49 -11.02 18.52
C LYS A 109 13.16 -9.77 17.94
N LYS A 110 13.50 -9.81 16.65
CA LYS A 110 14.13 -8.69 15.92
C LYS A 110 13.10 -7.64 15.53
N ILE A 111 11.87 -8.07 15.31
CA ILE A 111 10.73 -7.20 15.03
C ILE A 111 9.95 -7.07 16.32
N THR A 112 9.95 -5.88 16.92
CA THR A 112 9.14 -5.56 18.09
C THR A 112 7.80 -4.97 17.63
N PRO A 113 6.67 -5.69 17.82
CA PRO A 113 5.36 -5.14 17.50
C PRO A 113 5.10 -3.86 18.28
N PHE A 114 4.40 -2.92 17.66
CA PHE A 114 3.86 -1.75 18.34
C PHE A 114 2.37 -1.66 18.09
N TRP A 115 1.70 -0.85 18.91
CA TRP A 115 0.27 -0.67 18.82
C TRP A 115 -0.08 0.81 18.87
N GLY A 116 -0.98 1.24 17.98
CA GLY A 116 -1.45 2.61 17.87
C GLY A 116 -2.98 2.67 17.79
N SER A 117 -3.54 3.87 17.84
CA SER A 117 -5.01 4.05 17.82
C SER A 117 -5.65 3.55 16.52
N GLN A 118 -4.99 3.76 15.38
CA GLN A 118 -5.44 3.27 14.07
C GLN A 118 -5.39 1.73 13.96
N LEU A 119 -4.40 1.07 14.59
CA LEU A 119 -4.35 -0.40 14.66
C LEU A 119 -5.41 -0.96 15.60
N THR A 120 -5.74 -0.23 16.67
CA THR A 120 -6.86 -0.58 17.55
C THR A 120 -8.19 -0.51 16.81
N ALA A 121 -8.44 0.59 16.09
CA ALA A 121 -9.66 0.75 15.30
C ALA A 121 -9.77 -0.32 14.20
N PHE A 122 -8.65 -0.66 13.55
CA PHE A 122 -8.57 -1.80 12.63
C PHE A 122 -8.93 -3.12 13.32
N ALA A 123 -8.33 -3.42 14.47
CA ALA A 123 -8.58 -4.67 15.18
C ALA A 123 -10.05 -4.79 15.63
N VAL A 124 -10.66 -3.69 16.08
CA VAL A 124 -12.09 -3.65 16.42
C VAL A 124 -12.93 -3.99 15.18
N PHE A 125 -12.71 -3.29 14.07
CA PHE A 125 -13.46 -3.54 12.84
C PHE A 125 -13.26 -4.98 12.31
N PHE A 126 -12.01 -5.43 12.24
CA PHE A 126 -11.66 -6.78 11.79
C PHE A 126 -12.30 -7.87 12.68
N THR A 127 -12.33 -7.64 14.00
CA THR A 127 -12.98 -8.55 14.95
C THR A 127 -14.48 -8.57 14.74
N LEU A 128 -15.13 -7.42 14.56
CA LEU A 128 -16.58 -7.36 14.29
C LEU A 128 -16.95 -8.13 13.01
N VAL A 129 -16.20 -7.93 11.92
CA VAL A 129 -16.41 -8.67 10.67
C VAL A 129 -16.24 -10.18 10.88
N THR A 130 -15.21 -10.58 11.62
CA THR A 130 -14.90 -12.00 11.87
C THR A 130 -15.94 -12.66 12.78
N LEU A 131 -16.38 -11.96 13.84
CA LEU A 131 -17.46 -12.44 14.72
C LEU A 131 -18.82 -12.46 14.01
N GLY A 132 -19.00 -11.65 12.96
CA GLY A 132 -20.21 -11.62 12.14
C GLY A 132 -20.37 -12.81 11.19
N LEU A 133 -19.30 -13.57 10.88
CA LEU A 133 -19.34 -14.67 9.91
C LEU A 133 -20.41 -15.74 10.19
N PRO A 134 -20.58 -16.25 11.43
CA PRO A 134 -21.60 -17.26 11.72
C PRO A 134 -23.02 -16.72 11.60
N PHE A 135 -23.19 -15.40 11.70
CA PHE A 135 -24.48 -14.71 11.68
C PHE A 135 -24.83 -14.15 10.29
N ALA A 136 -23.97 -14.38 9.29
CA ALA A 136 -24.24 -14.03 7.91
C ALA A 136 -25.50 -14.74 7.40
N SER A 137 -26.21 -14.11 6.47
CA SER A 137 -27.36 -14.71 5.78
C SER A 137 -26.96 -15.98 5.01
N ASN A 138 -25.79 -15.97 4.38
CA ASN A 138 -25.10 -17.16 3.90
C ASN A 138 -23.68 -17.23 4.50
N PRO A 139 -23.48 -18.02 5.58
CA PRO A 139 -22.17 -18.20 6.21
C PRO A 139 -21.12 -18.82 5.28
N GLY A 140 -21.53 -19.66 4.33
CA GLY A 140 -20.61 -20.29 3.37
C GLY A 140 -19.90 -19.25 2.49
N ILE A 141 -20.66 -18.29 1.96
CA ILE A 141 -20.11 -17.18 1.17
C ILE A 141 -19.19 -16.31 2.03
N ALA A 142 -19.64 -15.94 3.23
CA ALA A 142 -18.87 -15.09 4.13
C ALA A 142 -17.53 -15.72 4.54
N ILE A 143 -17.53 -17.01 4.90
CA ILE A 143 -16.33 -17.77 5.26
C ILE A 143 -15.39 -17.93 4.05
N ALA A 144 -15.94 -18.19 2.86
CA ALA A 144 -15.14 -18.30 1.64
C ALA A 144 -14.42 -16.99 1.31
N TYR A 145 -15.10 -15.84 1.38
CA TYR A 145 -14.46 -14.54 1.19
C TYR A 145 -13.43 -14.25 2.29
N TRP A 146 -13.76 -14.55 3.55
CA TRP A 146 -12.87 -14.29 4.67
C TRP A 146 -11.56 -15.07 4.57
N THR A 147 -11.63 -16.38 4.32
CA THR A 147 -10.45 -17.26 4.17
C THR A 147 -9.69 -16.99 2.88
N GLY A 148 -10.40 -16.69 1.80
CA GLY A 148 -9.84 -16.44 0.46
C GLY A 148 -9.07 -15.14 0.37
N ALA A 149 -9.57 -14.06 0.99
CA ALA A 149 -9.03 -12.71 0.85
C ALA A 149 -8.88 -11.97 2.17
N TYR A 150 -9.94 -11.82 2.96
CA TYR A 150 -9.97 -10.84 4.06
C TYR A 150 -8.95 -11.12 5.17
N VAL A 151 -8.75 -12.38 5.56
CA VAL A 151 -7.74 -12.75 6.57
C VAL A 151 -6.31 -12.43 6.11
N LYS A 152 -6.04 -12.58 4.81
CA LYS A 152 -4.73 -12.25 4.21
C LYS A 152 -4.49 -10.74 4.25
N ILE A 153 -5.53 -9.94 4.02
CA ILE A 153 -5.48 -8.48 4.18
C ILE A 153 -5.13 -8.14 5.62
N GLY A 154 -5.80 -8.73 6.60
CA GLY A 154 -5.53 -8.47 8.02
C GLY A 154 -4.10 -8.85 8.44
N MET A 155 -3.64 -10.03 8.03
CA MET A 155 -2.25 -10.47 8.28
C MET A 155 -1.24 -9.52 7.65
N MET A 156 -1.42 -9.14 6.38
CA MET A 156 -0.49 -8.24 5.69
C MET A 156 -0.50 -6.82 6.24
N THR A 157 -1.64 -6.37 6.76
CA THR A 157 -1.76 -5.05 7.42
C THR A 157 -0.84 -4.97 8.63
N LEU A 158 -0.93 -5.96 9.53
CA LEU A 158 -0.06 -6.02 10.70
C LEU A 158 1.41 -6.26 10.31
N SER A 159 1.64 -7.11 9.32
CA SER A 159 2.98 -7.43 8.82
C SER A 159 3.71 -6.19 8.31
N ILE A 160 3.09 -5.42 7.41
CA ILE A 160 3.69 -4.20 6.86
C ILE A 160 3.87 -3.14 7.95
N ALA A 161 2.86 -2.97 8.82
CA ALA A 161 2.94 -2.01 9.92
C ALA A 161 4.15 -2.28 10.82
N TRP A 162 4.40 -3.56 11.15
CA TRP A 162 5.49 -3.94 12.05
C TRP A 162 6.83 -4.14 11.35
N LEU A 163 6.87 -4.31 10.04
CA LEU A 163 8.11 -4.67 9.33
C LEU A 163 8.87 -3.46 8.79
N LEU A 164 8.17 -2.40 8.34
CA LEU A 164 8.84 -1.20 7.81
C LEU A 164 9.40 -0.36 8.96
N ARG A 165 10.74 -0.34 9.12
CA ARG A 165 11.41 0.33 10.26
C ARG A 165 12.50 1.28 9.87
N LYS A 166 13.14 1.09 8.71
CA LYS A 166 14.25 1.90 8.25
C LYS A 166 13.86 2.70 7.01
N PRO A 167 14.50 3.85 6.73
CA PRO A 167 14.22 4.64 5.52
C PRO A 167 14.27 3.83 4.23
N GLU A 168 15.17 2.85 4.13
CA GLU A 168 15.32 1.97 2.98
C GLU A 168 14.08 1.09 2.78
N ASP A 169 13.45 0.63 3.87
CA ASP A 169 12.23 -0.18 3.81
C ASP A 169 11.06 0.63 3.22
N PHE A 170 10.90 1.89 3.64
CA PHE A 170 9.88 2.79 3.11
C PHE A 170 10.15 3.15 1.64
N GLN A 171 11.41 3.35 1.26
CA GLN A 171 11.79 3.59 -0.14
C GLN A 171 11.46 2.38 -1.01
N LEU A 172 11.79 1.18 -0.52
CA LEU A 172 11.50 -0.06 -1.21
C LEU A 172 10.00 -0.26 -1.36
N ALA A 173 9.21 -0.07 -0.30
CA ALA A 173 7.76 -0.15 -0.35
C ALA A 173 7.17 0.81 -1.38
N ALA A 174 7.58 2.08 -1.38
CA ALA A 174 7.11 3.07 -2.34
C ALA A 174 7.44 2.65 -3.79
N ARG A 175 8.67 2.20 -4.05
CA ARG A 175 9.10 1.75 -5.38
C ARG A 175 8.33 0.53 -5.86
N VAL A 176 8.20 -0.51 -5.02
CA VAL A 176 7.50 -1.75 -5.37
C VAL A 176 6.02 -1.49 -5.63
N ILE A 177 5.37 -0.67 -4.80
CA ILE A 177 3.97 -0.26 -5.00
C ILE A 177 3.81 0.49 -6.32
N THR A 178 4.66 1.48 -6.60
CA THR A 178 4.62 2.25 -7.85
C THR A 178 4.88 1.35 -9.06
N LEU A 179 5.88 0.47 -9.02
CA LEU A 179 6.19 -0.46 -10.10
C LEU A 179 5.06 -1.48 -10.34
N SER A 180 4.43 -1.98 -9.27
CA SER A 180 3.27 -2.88 -9.38
C SER A 180 2.09 -2.17 -10.05
N GLY A 181 1.84 -0.92 -9.66
CA GLY A 181 0.84 -0.07 -10.30
C GLY A 181 1.14 0.21 -11.78
N MET A 182 2.40 0.48 -12.13
CA MET A 182 2.83 0.65 -13.52
C MET A 182 2.61 -0.63 -14.35
N ALA A 183 2.89 -1.79 -13.77
CA ALA A 183 2.72 -3.07 -14.45
C ALA A 183 1.24 -3.35 -14.74
N VAL A 184 0.35 -3.12 -13.77
CA VAL A 184 -1.11 -3.22 -13.97
C VAL A 184 -1.60 -2.18 -14.99
N ALA A 185 -1.12 -0.93 -14.91
CA ALA A 185 -1.47 0.14 -15.85
C ALA A 185 -1.03 -0.20 -17.27
N PHE A 186 0.16 -0.77 -17.45
CA PHE A 186 0.66 -1.22 -18.74
C PHE A 186 -0.26 -2.26 -19.37
N VAL A 187 -0.67 -3.28 -18.60
CA VAL A 187 -1.60 -4.31 -19.08
C VAL A 187 -2.96 -3.70 -19.43
N ALA A 188 -3.50 -2.80 -18.60
CA ALA A 188 -4.75 -2.10 -18.89
C ALA A 188 -4.66 -1.29 -20.19
N ILE A 189 -3.57 -0.55 -20.41
CA ILE A 189 -3.37 0.22 -21.65
C ILE A 189 -3.24 -0.74 -22.85
N SER A 190 -2.45 -1.81 -22.72
CA SER A 190 -2.29 -2.82 -23.77
C SER A 190 -3.64 -3.43 -24.15
N ASN A 191 -4.44 -3.85 -23.18
CA ASN A 191 -5.78 -4.39 -23.39
C ASN A 191 -6.68 -3.38 -24.11
N LYS A 192 -6.65 -2.11 -23.70
CA LYS A 192 -7.44 -1.04 -24.33
C LYS A 192 -7.04 -0.83 -25.80
N LEU A 193 -5.75 -0.79 -26.10
CA LEU A 193 -5.23 -0.61 -27.46
C LEU A 193 -5.52 -1.82 -28.36
N SER A 194 -5.49 -3.03 -27.80
CA SER A 194 -5.76 -4.27 -28.53
C SER A 194 -7.25 -4.65 -28.58
N GLY A 195 -8.14 -3.91 -27.94
CA GLY A 195 -9.57 -4.25 -27.86
C GLY A 195 -9.88 -5.49 -27.01
N ILE A 196 -8.97 -5.88 -26.11
CA ILE A 196 -9.08 -7.09 -25.29
C ILE A 196 -9.77 -6.76 -23.97
N GLY A 197 -10.70 -7.61 -23.52
CA GLY A 197 -11.31 -7.49 -22.20
C GLY A 197 -12.07 -6.18 -22.00
N LEU A 198 -12.78 -5.71 -23.02
CA LEU A 198 -13.61 -4.51 -22.95
C LEU A 198 -15.02 -4.84 -22.48
N VAL A 199 -15.50 -4.09 -21.49
CA VAL A 199 -16.89 -4.11 -21.03
C VAL A 199 -17.63 -2.93 -21.65
N GLU A 200 -18.90 -3.10 -22.01
CA GLU A 200 -19.71 -2.05 -22.66
C GLU A 200 -19.03 -1.51 -23.95
N GLY A 201 -18.27 -2.38 -24.63
CA GLY A 201 -17.52 -2.06 -25.87
C GLY A 201 -16.32 -1.13 -25.69
N THR A 202 -16.14 -0.46 -24.55
CA THR A 202 -15.14 0.62 -24.42
C THR A 202 -14.31 0.58 -23.14
N ARG A 203 -14.80 -0.02 -22.05
CA ARG A 203 -14.17 0.07 -20.72
C ARG A 203 -13.20 -1.07 -20.50
N VAL A 204 -11.95 -0.75 -20.19
CA VAL A 204 -10.94 -1.80 -20.04
C VAL A 204 -11.04 -2.55 -18.71
N THR A 205 -10.79 -3.85 -18.78
CA THR A 205 -10.67 -4.77 -17.64
C THR A 205 -9.44 -5.66 -17.78
N ILE A 206 -9.10 -6.37 -16.70
CA ILE A 206 -8.04 -7.36 -16.68
C ILE A 206 -8.60 -8.63 -16.03
N GLY A 207 -8.61 -9.75 -16.76
CA GLY A 207 -8.93 -11.06 -16.19
C GLY A 207 -10.39 -11.27 -15.79
N ARG A 208 -11.33 -10.61 -16.46
CA ARG A 208 -12.77 -10.72 -16.18
C ARG A 208 -13.27 -12.14 -16.43
N GLU A 209 -12.76 -12.80 -17.45
CA GLU A 209 -13.10 -14.15 -17.91
C GLU A 209 -12.82 -15.24 -16.87
N PHE A 210 -11.85 -15.02 -15.98
CA PHE A 210 -11.53 -15.93 -14.88
C PHE A 210 -11.87 -15.34 -13.50
N GLY A 211 -12.71 -14.29 -13.46
CA GLY A 211 -13.23 -13.73 -12.22
C GLY A 211 -12.22 -12.94 -11.38
N SER A 212 -11.23 -12.32 -12.02
CA SER A 212 -10.30 -11.42 -11.32
C SER A 212 -11.03 -10.23 -10.68
N VAL A 213 -10.50 -9.76 -9.55
CA VAL A 213 -10.90 -8.47 -8.95
C VAL A 213 -10.55 -7.29 -9.88
N LEU A 214 -9.58 -7.45 -10.79
CA LEU A 214 -9.26 -6.45 -11.81
C LEU A 214 -10.23 -6.53 -13.02
N GLY A 215 -11.16 -7.49 -13.01
CA GLY A 215 -12.15 -7.75 -14.05
C GLY A 215 -13.33 -6.78 -14.06
N ASP A 216 -13.46 -5.93 -13.03
CA ASP A 216 -14.37 -4.79 -13.03
C ASP A 216 -13.56 -3.49 -13.29
N PRO A 217 -13.94 -2.66 -14.29
CA PRO A 217 -13.19 -1.43 -14.58
C PRO A 217 -13.16 -0.46 -13.40
N ASN A 218 -14.20 -0.44 -12.57
CA ASN A 218 -14.26 0.43 -11.40
C ASN A 218 -13.26 0.00 -10.33
N ASP A 219 -13.20 -1.30 -10.04
CA ASP A 219 -12.28 -1.87 -9.06
C ASP A 219 -10.83 -1.69 -9.52
N LEU A 220 -10.57 -1.92 -10.81
CA LEU A 220 -9.29 -1.63 -11.45
C LEU A 220 -8.87 -0.16 -11.27
N SER A 221 -9.80 0.78 -11.46
CA SER A 221 -9.52 2.22 -11.31
C SER A 221 -9.15 2.60 -9.86
N LEU A 222 -9.80 1.98 -8.86
CA LEU A 222 -9.43 2.18 -7.46
C LEU A 222 -8.06 1.59 -7.15
N VAL A 223 -7.81 0.35 -7.60
CA VAL A 223 -6.53 -0.33 -7.43
C VAL A 223 -5.39 0.51 -7.99
N LEU A 224 -5.61 1.21 -9.10
CA LEU A 224 -4.64 2.14 -9.72
C LEU A 224 -4.53 3.50 -9.01
N THR A 225 -5.57 3.95 -8.31
CA THR A 225 -5.51 5.18 -7.49
C THR A 225 -4.57 5.02 -6.30
N PHE A 226 -4.47 3.80 -5.73
CA PHE A 226 -3.55 3.51 -4.63
C PHE A 226 -2.06 3.77 -4.99
N PRO A 227 -1.44 3.12 -6.00
CA PRO A 227 -0.06 3.38 -6.39
C PRO A 227 0.15 4.78 -6.97
N LEU A 228 -0.90 5.44 -7.50
CA LEU A 228 -0.81 6.82 -7.94
C LEU A 228 -0.38 7.76 -6.79
N SER A 229 -0.91 7.55 -5.58
CA SER A 229 -0.53 8.35 -4.41
C SER A 229 0.98 8.27 -4.10
N PHE A 230 1.59 7.11 -4.32
CA PHE A 230 3.02 6.88 -4.19
C PHE A 230 3.81 7.49 -5.35
N ALA A 231 3.34 7.31 -6.58
CA ALA A 231 3.96 7.89 -7.78
C ALA A 231 4.02 9.43 -7.71
N VAL A 232 2.90 10.06 -7.37
CA VAL A 232 2.79 11.51 -7.17
C VAL A 232 3.72 11.99 -6.07
N SER A 233 3.78 11.27 -4.94
CA SER A 233 4.69 11.61 -3.85
C SER A 233 6.14 11.52 -4.29
N LEU A 234 6.55 10.44 -4.95
CA LEU A 234 7.92 10.24 -5.46
C LEU A 234 8.33 11.35 -6.44
N ALA A 235 7.43 11.75 -7.34
CA ALA A 235 7.67 12.80 -8.34
C ALA A 235 7.83 14.21 -7.73
N THR A 236 7.07 14.51 -6.68
CA THR A 236 6.95 15.87 -6.11
C THR A 236 7.83 16.13 -4.90
N THR A 237 8.43 15.09 -4.32
CA THR A 237 9.37 15.22 -3.20
C THR A 237 10.83 15.19 -3.64
N ARG A 238 11.75 15.62 -2.76
CA ARG A 238 13.21 15.57 -2.98
C ARG A 238 13.77 14.15 -2.81
N SER A 239 13.14 13.18 -3.47
CA SER A 239 13.39 11.73 -3.33
C SER A 239 14.56 11.20 -4.18
N GLY A 240 15.29 12.08 -4.87
CA GLY A 240 16.33 11.75 -5.85
C GLY A 240 15.80 11.67 -7.28
N TRP A 241 16.65 11.89 -8.28
CA TRP A 241 16.21 12.04 -9.68
C TRP A 241 15.56 10.76 -10.23
N LEU A 242 16.12 9.58 -9.95
CA LEU A 242 15.57 8.28 -10.38
C LEU A 242 14.17 8.04 -9.85
N ASN A 243 13.94 8.38 -8.58
CA ASN A 243 12.63 8.26 -7.97
C ASN A 243 11.63 9.25 -8.56
N ARG A 244 12.07 10.46 -8.90
CA ARG A 244 11.22 11.45 -9.56
C ARG A 244 10.86 11.04 -10.98
N LEU A 245 11.81 10.46 -11.73
CA LEU A 245 11.57 9.89 -13.04
C LEU A 245 10.59 8.72 -12.97
N LEU A 246 10.83 7.76 -12.06
CA LEU A 246 9.92 6.65 -11.81
C LEU A 246 8.51 7.15 -11.50
N GLY A 247 8.37 8.11 -10.58
CA GLY A 247 7.09 8.71 -10.23
C GLY A 247 6.43 9.41 -11.42
N GLY A 248 7.18 10.19 -12.22
CA GLY A 248 6.68 10.89 -13.39
C GLY A 248 6.15 9.95 -14.47
N VAL A 249 6.91 8.91 -14.82
CA VAL A 249 6.48 7.90 -15.80
C VAL A 249 5.27 7.13 -15.27
N ALA A 250 5.27 6.74 -13.99
CA ALA A 250 4.15 6.05 -13.38
C ALA A 250 2.86 6.87 -13.38
N ILE A 251 2.94 8.18 -13.12
CA ILE A 251 1.79 9.08 -13.18
C ILE A 251 1.15 9.04 -14.58
N GLY A 252 1.96 9.18 -15.64
CA GLY A 252 1.44 9.16 -17.02
C GLY A 252 0.74 7.85 -17.37
N LEU A 253 1.36 6.71 -17.07
CA LEU A 253 0.78 5.39 -17.32
C LEU A 253 -0.51 5.17 -16.49
N ILE A 254 -0.49 5.51 -15.21
CA ILE A 254 -1.65 5.29 -14.34
C ILE A 254 -2.81 6.19 -14.73
N ILE A 255 -2.59 7.46 -15.08
CA ILE A 255 -3.64 8.35 -15.59
C ILE A 255 -4.28 7.74 -16.84
N TRP A 256 -3.48 7.29 -17.80
CA TRP A 256 -4.01 6.71 -19.05
C TRP A 256 -4.80 5.43 -18.79
N ALA A 257 -4.30 4.55 -17.93
CA ALA A 257 -5.03 3.35 -17.54
C ALA A 257 -6.37 3.69 -16.84
N VAL A 258 -6.37 4.64 -15.90
CA VAL A 258 -7.60 5.09 -15.20
C VAL A 258 -8.60 5.70 -16.19
N LEU A 259 -8.17 6.55 -17.12
CA LEU A 259 -9.04 7.10 -18.17
C LEU A 259 -9.67 5.97 -19.01
N SER A 260 -8.90 4.92 -19.33
CA SER A 260 -9.36 3.77 -20.11
C SER A 260 -10.41 2.92 -19.40
N THR A 261 -10.51 2.99 -18.06
CA THR A 261 -11.58 2.33 -17.29
C THR A 261 -12.94 3.05 -17.38
N GLN A 262 -12.91 4.33 -17.76
CA GLN A 262 -14.03 5.27 -17.74
C GLN A 262 -14.79 5.32 -16.39
N SER A 263 -14.11 5.04 -15.27
CA SER A 263 -14.73 5.09 -13.94
C SER A 263 -14.74 6.51 -13.37
N ARG A 264 -15.94 7.10 -13.21
CA ARG A 264 -16.15 8.40 -12.53
C ARG A 264 -15.54 8.40 -11.11
N GLY A 265 -15.72 7.31 -10.38
CA GLY A 265 -15.15 7.15 -9.03
C GLY A 265 -13.63 7.16 -9.03
N GLY A 266 -13.01 6.44 -9.98
CA GLY A 266 -11.56 6.46 -10.21
C GLY A 266 -11.01 7.85 -10.52
N LEU A 267 -11.67 8.61 -11.41
CA LEU A 267 -11.25 9.98 -11.75
C LEU A 267 -11.32 10.92 -10.55
N LEU A 268 -12.41 10.88 -9.79
CA LEU A 268 -12.57 11.70 -8.59
C LEU A 268 -11.56 11.32 -7.51
N GLY A 269 -11.27 10.03 -7.33
CA GLY A 269 -10.21 9.54 -6.43
C GLY A 269 -8.83 10.07 -6.83
N MET A 270 -8.50 9.99 -8.12
CA MET A 270 -7.27 10.56 -8.67
C MET A 270 -7.18 12.07 -8.46
N MET A 271 -8.28 12.80 -8.70
CA MET A 271 -8.35 14.24 -8.42
C MET A 271 -8.13 14.55 -6.95
N ALA A 272 -8.61 13.72 -6.02
CA ALA A 272 -8.36 13.90 -4.60
C ALA A 272 -6.87 13.71 -4.24
N VAL A 273 -6.19 12.72 -4.84
CA VAL A 273 -4.74 12.53 -4.69
C VAL A 273 -3.96 13.76 -5.17
N PHE A 274 -4.29 14.27 -6.36
CA PHE A 274 -3.68 15.50 -6.89
C PHE A 274 -4.05 16.74 -6.08
N GLY A 275 -5.30 16.85 -5.61
CA GLY A 275 -5.78 17.95 -4.80
C GLY A 275 -5.04 18.07 -3.47
N VAL A 276 -4.91 16.95 -2.73
CA VAL A 276 -4.10 16.90 -1.49
C VAL A 276 -2.64 17.26 -1.78
N THR A 277 -2.11 16.81 -2.93
CA THR A 277 -0.75 17.16 -3.32
C THR A 277 -0.59 18.62 -3.68
N GLY A 278 -1.53 19.17 -4.42
CA GLY A 278 -1.60 20.57 -4.82
C GLY A 278 -1.71 21.49 -3.62
N LEU A 279 -2.50 21.14 -2.60
CA LEU A 279 -2.59 21.90 -1.34
C LEU A 279 -1.25 22.03 -0.59
N ARG A 280 -0.32 21.10 -0.81
CA ARG A 280 1.03 21.17 -0.24
C ARG A 280 1.98 22.04 -1.06
N ILE A 281 1.84 22.05 -2.38
CA ILE A 281 2.81 22.65 -3.31
C ILE A 281 2.39 24.06 -3.74
N VAL A 282 1.10 24.26 -4.00
CA VAL A 282 0.52 25.49 -4.52
C VAL A 282 0.08 26.39 -3.36
N LYS A 283 0.68 27.57 -3.25
CA LYS A 283 0.35 28.55 -2.18
C LYS A 283 -1.03 29.18 -2.36
N SER A 284 -1.42 29.48 -3.60
CA SER A 284 -2.70 30.13 -3.91
C SER A 284 -3.83 29.10 -4.06
N LYS A 285 -4.82 29.16 -3.17
CA LYS A 285 -6.02 28.30 -3.23
C LYS A 285 -6.88 28.59 -4.48
N LEU A 286 -6.87 29.83 -4.97
CA LEU A 286 -7.57 30.22 -6.19
C LEU A 286 -6.94 29.55 -7.42
N VAL A 287 -5.60 29.57 -7.52
CA VAL A 287 -4.89 28.91 -8.63
C VAL A 287 -5.11 27.40 -8.56
N LEU A 288 -5.03 26.81 -7.37
CA LEU A 288 -5.28 25.38 -7.21
C LEU A 288 -6.72 25.02 -7.61
N GLY A 289 -7.71 25.82 -7.20
CA GLY A 289 -9.11 25.62 -7.57
C GLY A 289 -9.35 25.78 -9.07
N GLY A 290 -8.78 26.83 -9.69
CA GLY A 290 -8.91 27.09 -11.12
C GLY A 290 -8.25 26.00 -11.99
N VAL A 291 -6.99 25.66 -11.71
CA VAL A 291 -6.27 24.59 -12.42
C VAL A 291 -6.92 23.23 -12.14
N GLY A 292 -7.33 22.98 -10.91
CA GLY A 292 -8.03 21.76 -10.53
C GLY A 292 -9.38 21.60 -11.24
N GLY A 293 -10.15 22.69 -11.35
CA GLY A 293 -11.42 22.72 -12.08
C GLY A 293 -11.23 22.50 -13.58
N LEU A 294 -10.25 23.16 -14.20
CA LEU A 294 -9.92 22.94 -15.62
C LEU A 294 -9.44 21.51 -15.86
N ALA A 295 -8.56 20.99 -15.02
CA ALA A 295 -8.09 19.61 -15.10
C ALA A 295 -9.25 18.62 -14.95
N ALA A 296 -10.22 18.90 -14.08
CA ALA A 296 -11.44 18.09 -13.97
C ALA A 296 -12.19 18.04 -15.29
N LEU A 297 -12.48 19.20 -15.89
CA LEU A 297 -13.19 19.28 -17.17
C LEU A 297 -12.47 18.50 -18.27
N VAL A 298 -11.15 18.68 -18.38
CA VAL A 298 -10.32 17.97 -19.37
C VAL A 298 -10.33 16.45 -19.12
N LEU A 299 -10.17 16.00 -17.87
CA LEU A 299 -10.15 14.58 -17.55
C LEU A 299 -11.50 13.91 -17.77
N PHE A 300 -12.60 14.57 -17.40
CA PHE A 300 -13.95 14.06 -17.63
C PHE A 300 -14.28 13.98 -19.13
N ALA A 301 -13.87 14.97 -19.92
CA ALA A 301 -14.00 14.94 -21.37
C ALA A 301 -13.14 13.83 -22.00
N ALA A 302 -11.86 13.73 -21.63
CA ALA A 302 -10.94 12.73 -22.14
C ALA A 302 -11.33 11.29 -21.78
N ALA A 303 -12.04 11.09 -20.67
CA ALA A 303 -12.54 9.79 -20.28
C ALA A 303 -13.71 9.28 -21.14
N GLY A 304 -14.33 10.12 -21.97
CA GLY A 304 -15.45 9.71 -22.85
C GLY A 304 -16.69 9.24 -22.08
N ILE A 305 -16.89 9.74 -20.86
CA ILE A 305 -17.96 9.29 -19.96
C ILE A 305 -19.36 9.67 -20.46
N SER A 306 -19.48 10.67 -21.33
CA SER A 306 -20.75 11.11 -21.93
C SER A 306 -21.32 10.10 -22.92
N ASP A 307 -20.45 9.38 -23.63
CA ASP A 307 -20.83 8.54 -24.77
C ASP A 307 -20.99 7.06 -24.37
N ARG A 308 -21.00 6.79 -23.06
CA ARG A 308 -21.13 5.45 -22.49
C ARG A 308 -22.58 4.95 -22.59
N SER A 309 -22.77 3.70 -23.00
CA SER A 309 -24.00 2.98 -22.69
C SER A 309 -23.95 2.56 -21.22
N SER A 310 -24.99 2.87 -20.44
CA SER A 310 -25.11 2.34 -19.08
C SER A 310 -25.29 0.83 -19.16
N GLY A 311 -24.37 0.07 -18.56
CA GLY A 311 -24.22 -1.39 -18.73
C GLY A 311 -25.31 -2.31 -18.16
N GLY A 312 -26.58 -1.96 -18.28
CA GLY A 312 -27.66 -2.95 -18.33
C GLY A 312 -28.10 -3.12 -19.77
N ALA A 313 -28.35 -4.35 -20.22
CA ALA A 313 -28.97 -4.61 -21.53
C ALA A 313 -30.36 -3.95 -21.71
N SER A 314 -30.84 -3.24 -20.69
CA SER A 314 -32.08 -2.48 -20.65
C SER A 314 -31.91 -1.03 -20.16
N GLU A 315 -30.71 -0.57 -19.78
CA GLU A 315 -30.54 0.79 -19.20
C GLU A 315 -30.41 1.85 -20.30
N GLU A 316 -31.53 2.18 -20.96
CA GLU A 316 -31.64 3.28 -21.92
C GLU A 316 -31.72 4.64 -21.18
N GLY A 317 -30.57 5.11 -20.66
CA GLY A 317 -30.42 6.51 -20.26
C GLY A 317 -29.70 6.76 -18.94
N ILE A 318 -29.32 8.03 -18.74
CA ILE A 318 -28.67 8.51 -17.51
C ILE A 318 -29.56 8.28 -16.28
N ASP A 319 -30.88 8.37 -16.46
CA ASP A 319 -31.87 8.21 -15.40
C ASP A 319 -31.95 6.77 -14.88
N GLU A 320 -31.88 5.75 -15.75
CA GLU A 320 -31.91 4.36 -15.31
C GLU A 320 -30.66 3.96 -14.51
N SER A 321 -29.48 4.42 -14.94
CA SER A 321 -28.23 4.16 -14.21
C SER A 321 -28.21 4.85 -12.84
N ALA A 322 -28.78 6.05 -12.73
CA ALA A 322 -28.93 6.77 -11.47
C ALA A 322 -29.95 6.09 -10.54
N MET A 323 -31.10 5.69 -11.08
CA MET A 323 -32.13 4.96 -10.33
C MET A 323 -31.64 3.60 -9.85
N GLY A 324 -30.85 2.89 -10.65
CA GLY A 324 -30.22 1.63 -10.25
C GLY A 324 -29.36 1.76 -8.99
N ARG A 325 -28.65 2.88 -8.83
CA ARG A 325 -27.89 3.18 -7.59
C ARG A 325 -28.81 3.48 -6.43
N ILE A 326 -29.88 4.25 -6.64
CA ILE A 326 -30.87 4.56 -5.60
C ILE A 326 -31.50 3.26 -5.07
N TRP A 327 -31.85 2.32 -5.94
CA TRP A 327 -32.36 1.01 -5.53
C TRP A 327 -31.31 0.20 -4.76
N ALA A 328 -30.06 0.17 -5.21
CA ALA A 328 -28.96 -0.50 -4.51
C ALA A 328 -28.70 0.10 -3.11
N TRP A 329 -28.77 1.43 -2.98
CA TRP A 329 -28.60 2.14 -1.72
C TRP A 329 -29.77 1.90 -0.77
N THR A 330 -30.99 1.89 -1.30
CA THR A 330 -32.19 1.56 -0.52
C THR A 330 -32.12 0.12 -0.03
N ALA A 331 -31.71 -0.82 -0.89
CA ALA A 331 -31.50 -2.22 -0.50
C ALA A 331 -30.43 -2.36 0.60
N ALA A 332 -29.30 -1.66 0.47
CA ALA A 332 -28.24 -1.66 1.48
C ALA A 332 -28.73 -1.15 2.83
N PHE A 333 -29.52 -0.08 2.83
CA PHE A 333 -30.13 0.45 4.04
C PHE A 333 -31.17 -0.51 4.64
N ASN A 334 -32.04 -1.10 3.80
CA ASN A 334 -33.04 -2.08 4.23
C ASN A 334 -32.40 -3.33 4.85
N MET A 335 -31.28 -3.82 4.30
CA MET A 335 -30.50 -4.91 4.88
C MET A 335 -30.00 -4.55 6.29
N ALA A 336 -29.49 -3.34 6.47
CA ALA A 336 -29.03 -2.87 7.77
C ALA A 336 -30.18 -2.62 8.75
N MET A 337 -31.36 -2.22 8.29
CA MET A 337 -32.55 -2.10 9.15
C MET A 337 -33.06 -3.46 9.60
N ALA A 338 -33.06 -4.47 8.71
CA ALA A 338 -33.47 -5.82 9.06
C ALA A 338 -32.46 -6.52 9.98
N ARG A 339 -31.16 -6.20 9.85
CA ARG A 339 -30.07 -6.80 10.64
C ARG A 339 -29.12 -5.73 11.19
N PRO A 340 -29.55 -4.94 12.19
CA PRO A 340 -28.84 -3.72 12.62
C PRO A 340 -27.47 -3.96 13.23
N LEU A 341 -27.22 -5.13 13.82
CA LEU A 341 -25.97 -5.44 14.51
C LEU A 341 -24.90 -6.03 13.60
N ASN A 342 -25.26 -7.01 12.78
CA ASN A 342 -24.29 -7.80 12.00
C ASN A 342 -24.45 -7.61 10.49
N GLY A 343 -25.47 -6.88 10.02
CA GLY A 343 -25.80 -6.82 8.60
C GLY A 343 -26.20 -8.19 8.02
N VAL A 344 -26.21 -8.30 6.69
CA VAL A 344 -26.42 -9.57 5.99
C VAL A 344 -25.17 -10.46 5.96
N GLY A 345 -24.03 -9.98 6.46
CA GLY A 345 -22.74 -10.67 6.49
C GLY A 345 -21.79 -10.26 5.37
N LEU A 346 -20.50 -10.56 5.56
CA LEU A 346 -19.44 -10.29 4.58
C LEU A 346 -19.74 -10.93 3.22
N ASP A 347 -19.61 -10.17 2.14
CA ASP A 347 -19.83 -10.61 0.74
C ASP A 347 -21.25 -11.13 0.46
N ASN A 348 -22.22 -10.79 1.32
CA ASN A 348 -23.61 -11.21 1.18
C ASN A 348 -24.54 -10.14 0.61
N PHE A 349 -24.05 -8.95 0.23
CA PHE A 349 -24.91 -7.94 -0.36
C PHE A 349 -25.57 -8.42 -1.66
N ILE A 350 -24.78 -8.87 -2.64
CA ILE A 350 -25.29 -9.27 -3.96
C ILE A 350 -26.32 -10.41 -3.88
N PRO A 351 -26.06 -11.52 -3.15
CA PRO A 351 -27.05 -12.59 -2.99
C PRO A 351 -28.38 -12.16 -2.36
N ASN A 352 -28.37 -11.10 -1.54
CA ASN A 352 -29.56 -10.61 -0.85
C ASN A 352 -30.26 -9.46 -1.59
N PHE A 353 -29.64 -8.86 -2.61
CA PHE A 353 -30.13 -7.62 -3.22
C PHE A 353 -31.60 -7.69 -3.66
N TRP A 354 -32.00 -8.79 -4.32
CA TRP A 354 -33.38 -9.01 -4.78
C TRP A 354 -34.44 -8.95 -3.66
N LEU A 355 -34.08 -9.36 -2.44
CA LEU A 355 -35.01 -9.41 -1.29
C LEU A 355 -35.23 -8.03 -0.66
N TYR A 356 -34.25 -7.13 -0.77
CA TYR A 356 -34.25 -5.85 -0.07
C TYR A 356 -34.40 -4.63 -0.99
N THR A 357 -34.33 -4.82 -2.31
CA THR A 357 -34.53 -3.74 -3.28
C THR A 357 -36.01 -3.32 -3.35
N PRO A 358 -36.31 -2.02 -3.44
CA PRO A 358 -37.68 -1.55 -3.68
C PRO A 358 -38.17 -1.88 -5.10
N HIS A 359 -37.26 -2.14 -6.03
CA HIS A 359 -37.57 -2.46 -7.42
C HIS A 359 -36.58 -3.49 -7.97
N TRP A 360 -37.09 -4.60 -8.48
CA TRP A 360 -36.28 -5.68 -9.04
C TRP A 360 -36.33 -5.62 -10.57
N THR A 361 -35.16 -5.45 -11.21
CA THR A 361 -35.03 -5.39 -12.67
C THR A 361 -34.61 -6.71 -13.30
N GLY A 362 -34.71 -7.83 -12.58
CA GLY A 362 -34.28 -9.14 -13.09
C GLY A 362 -32.79 -9.46 -12.95
N PHE A 363 -31.98 -8.54 -12.41
CA PHE A 363 -30.54 -8.75 -12.21
C PHE A 363 -29.99 -7.99 -10.98
N ASN A 364 -28.90 -8.52 -10.41
CA ASN A 364 -28.26 -7.92 -9.24
C ASN A 364 -27.48 -6.64 -9.59
N LYS A 365 -27.57 -5.64 -8.72
CA LYS A 365 -26.81 -4.39 -8.83
C LYS A 365 -25.78 -4.31 -7.72
N ALA A 366 -24.61 -3.74 -7.99
CA ALA A 366 -23.62 -3.43 -6.95
C ALA A 366 -24.02 -2.18 -6.16
N VAL A 367 -23.59 -2.09 -4.90
CA VAL A 367 -23.91 -0.94 -4.03
C VAL A 367 -23.40 0.39 -4.60
N HIS A 368 -22.23 0.38 -5.24
CA HIS A 368 -21.52 1.58 -5.69
C HIS A 368 -21.34 2.64 -4.59
N SER A 369 -21.15 2.18 -3.36
CA SER A 369 -20.82 3.00 -2.19
C SER A 369 -20.23 2.10 -1.11
N THR A 370 -18.99 2.37 -0.73
CA THR A 370 -18.25 1.62 0.30
C THR A 370 -18.96 1.75 1.64
N TRP A 371 -19.49 2.94 1.94
CA TRP A 371 -20.16 3.24 3.19
C TRP A 371 -21.44 2.40 3.35
N LEU A 372 -22.28 2.37 2.32
CA LEU A 372 -23.51 1.60 2.34
C LEU A 372 -23.24 0.09 2.22
N GLY A 373 -22.18 -0.31 1.51
CA GLY A 373 -21.78 -1.71 1.43
C GLY A 373 -21.33 -2.25 2.78
N VAL A 374 -20.46 -1.52 3.49
CA VAL A 374 -20.06 -1.89 4.85
C VAL A 374 -21.27 -1.90 5.78
N LEU A 375 -22.16 -0.90 5.70
CA LEU A 375 -23.39 -0.85 6.49
C LEU A 375 -24.27 -2.09 6.27
N ALA A 376 -24.52 -2.45 5.01
CA ALA A 376 -25.35 -3.60 4.67
C ALA A 376 -24.76 -4.92 5.18
N GLU A 377 -23.44 -5.09 5.05
CA GLU A 377 -22.76 -6.36 5.34
C GLU A 377 -22.31 -6.53 6.79
N THR A 378 -22.20 -5.44 7.55
CA THR A 378 -21.70 -5.46 8.95
C THR A 378 -22.59 -4.73 9.96
N GLY A 379 -23.69 -4.14 9.51
CA GLY A 379 -24.60 -3.36 10.37
C GLY A 379 -23.99 -2.04 10.84
N TRP A 380 -24.70 -1.38 11.76
CA TRP A 380 -24.27 -0.10 12.33
C TRP A 380 -22.96 -0.21 13.12
N PRO A 381 -22.74 -1.22 13.98
CA PRO A 381 -21.48 -1.36 14.70
C PRO A 381 -20.27 -1.46 13.76
N GLY A 382 -20.39 -2.25 12.68
CA GLY A 382 -19.33 -2.38 11.69
C GLY A 382 -19.08 -1.09 10.91
N LEU A 383 -20.13 -0.38 10.47
CA LEU A 383 -19.97 0.93 9.82
C LEU A 383 -19.26 1.94 10.73
N LEU A 384 -19.69 2.05 11.99
CA LEU A 384 -19.11 2.99 12.95
C LEU A 384 -17.63 2.67 13.20
N ALA A 385 -17.29 1.39 13.36
CA ALA A 385 -15.91 0.94 13.53
C ALA A 385 -15.06 1.20 12.27
N PHE A 386 -15.60 0.98 11.07
CA PHE A 386 -14.93 1.26 9.81
C PHE A 386 -14.65 2.76 9.62
N VAL A 387 -15.63 3.61 9.87
CA VAL A 387 -15.48 5.07 9.81
C VAL A 387 -14.47 5.55 10.86
N ALA A 388 -14.53 5.02 12.09
CA ALA A 388 -13.55 5.32 13.13
C ALA A 388 -12.13 4.91 12.72
N MET A 389 -11.96 3.75 12.07
CA MET A 389 -10.69 3.29 11.51
C MET A 389 -10.15 4.26 10.46
N ILE A 390 -10.97 4.70 9.50
CA ILE A 390 -10.56 5.65 8.46
C ILE A 390 -10.16 6.99 9.08
N ILE A 391 -10.98 7.52 10.00
CA ILE A 391 -10.70 8.79 10.68
C ILE A 391 -9.41 8.71 11.51
N ALA A 392 -9.23 7.63 12.28
CA ALA A 392 -8.01 7.41 13.07
C ALA A 392 -6.79 7.35 12.16
N THR A 393 -6.87 6.60 11.05
CA THR A 393 -5.80 6.49 10.07
C THR A 393 -5.47 7.83 9.42
N ALA A 394 -6.47 8.59 8.96
CA ALA A 394 -6.27 9.90 8.36
C ALA A 394 -5.61 10.89 9.33
N ARG A 395 -6.07 10.93 10.59
CA ARG A 395 -5.48 11.78 11.65
C ARG A 395 -4.02 11.42 11.92
N VAL A 396 -3.72 10.13 11.99
CA VAL A 396 -2.35 9.64 12.24
C VAL A 396 -1.46 9.92 11.02
N ALA A 397 -1.94 9.71 9.80
CA ALA A 397 -1.20 10.01 8.57
C ALA A 397 -0.83 11.49 8.48
N MET A 398 -1.79 12.39 8.71
CA MET A 398 -1.55 13.84 8.72
C MET A 398 -0.55 14.26 9.81
N ARG A 399 -0.70 13.73 11.03
CA ARG A 399 0.20 14.01 12.15
C ARG A 399 1.61 13.51 11.87
N ALA A 400 1.75 12.28 11.37
CA ALA A 400 3.04 11.68 11.03
C ALA A 400 3.73 12.46 9.90
N ALA A 401 3.01 12.78 8.82
CA ALA A 401 3.54 13.56 7.70
C ALA A 401 4.03 14.95 8.14
N ARG A 402 3.30 15.61 9.05
CA ARG A 402 3.73 16.89 9.64
C ARG A 402 4.97 16.73 10.51
N LYS A 403 4.94 15.79 11.48
CA LYS A 403 6.04 15.54 12.43
C LYS A 403 7.34 15.19 11.71
N LEU A 404 7.30 14.29 10.73
CA LEU A 404 8.45 13.88 9.92
C LEU A 404 9.06 15.04 9.12
N ARG A 405 8.21 15.94 8.60
CA ARG A 405 8.66 17.12 7.86
C ARG A 405 9.32 18.14 8.78
N GLU A 406 8.73 18.39 9.94
CA GLU A 406 9.22 19.35 10.93
C GLU A 406 10.53 18.90 11.58
N SER A 407 10.66 17.60 11.86
CA SER A 407 11.88 17.02 12.44
C SER A 407 13.01 16.84 11.42
N GLY A 408 12.76 17.03 10.12
CA GLY A 408 13.77 16.78 9.08
C GLY A 408 14.09 15.30 8.89
N ALA A 409 13.13 14.40 9.13
CA ALA A 409 13.32 12.96 8.99
C ALA A 409 13.75 12.55 7.57
N PRO A 410 14.37 11.38 7.36
CA PRO A 410 14.78 10.91 6.04
C PRO A 410 13.66 10.95 5.00
N MET A 411 14.00 11.40 3.78
CA MET A 411 13.01 11.65 2.73
C MET A 411 12.12 10.45 2.40
N PRO A 412 12.61 9.20 2.31
CA PRO A 412 11.76 8.04 2.02
C PRO A 412 10.57 7.88 2.97
N VAL A 413 10.76 8.14 4.26
CA VAL A 413 9.70 8.05 5.27
C VAL A 413 8.69 9.19 5.09
N GLN A 414 9.18 10.40 4.78
CA GLN A 414 8.31 11.53 4.43
C GLN A 414 7.48 11.26 3.17
N VAL A 415 8.07 10.60 2.16
CA VAL A 415 7.35 10.18 0.94
C VAL A 415 6.22 9.23 1.34
N ALA A 416 6.54 8.14 2.04
CA ALA A 416 5.55 7.14 2.42
C ALA A 416 4.40 7.70 3.27
N ALA A 417 4.69 8.55 4.27
CA ALA A 417 3.66 9.19 5.09
C ALA A 417 2.75 10.11 4.26
N PHE A 418 3.33 10.83 3.31
CA PHE A 418 2.57 11.71 2.43
C PHE A 418 1.74 10.94 1.40
N SER A 419 2.28 9.87 0.82
CA SER A 419 1.55 8.94 -0.05
C SER A 419 0.35 8.34 0.66
N ALA A 420 0.53 7.92 1.91
CA ALA A 420 -0.58 7.41 2.70
C ALA A 420 -1.66 8.48 2.93
N THR A 421 -1.27 9.73 3.20
CA THR A 421 -2.21 10.85 3.40
C THR A 421 -3.05 11.13 2.14
N SER A 422 -2.41 11.28 0.97
CA SER A 422 -3.12 11.52 -0.28
C SER A 422 -3.89 10.30 -0.77
N GLY A 423 -3.36 9.09 -0.54
CA GLY A 423 -4.03 7.83 -0.85
C GLY A 423 -5.30 7.60 -0.04
N ILE A 424 -5.33 7.96 1.25
CA ILE A 424 -6.55 7.89 2.08
C ILE A 424 -7.61 8.84 1.54
N ALA A 425 -7.24 10.06 1.14
CA ALA A 425 -8.18 10.99 0.51
C ALA A 425 -8.72 10.43 -0.82
N GLY A 426 -7.85 9.87 -1.66
CA GLY A 426 -8.24 9.17 -2.89
C GLY A 426 -9.21 8.03 -2.64
N PHE A 427 -8.95 7.20 -1.64
CA PHE A 427 -9.83 6.11 -1.22
C PHE A 427 -11.18 6.63 -0.73
N CYS A 428 -11.24 7.64 0.14
CA CYS A 428 -12.52 8.16 0.65
C CYS A 428 -13.40 8.75 -0.46
N VAL A 429 -12.80 9.49 -1.40
CA VAL A 429 -13.54 10.07 -2.52
C VAL A 429 -14.00 8.98 -3.48
N SER A 430 -13.11 8.10 -3.92
CA SER A 430 -13.46 7.01 -4.84
C SER A 430 -14.44 6.01 -4.21
N GLY A 431 -14.21 5.63 -2.96
CA GLY A 431 -15.05 4.73 -2.17
C GLY A 431 -16.46 5.26 -1.91
N THR A 432 -16.72 6.56 -2.09
CA THR A 432 -18.10 7.08 -2.08
C THR A 432 -18.90 6.62 -3.29
N PHE A 433 -18.22 6.26 -4.39
CA PHE A 433 -18.84 5.81 -5.65
C PHE A 433 -18.59 4.33 -5.96
N LEU A 434 -17.75 3.64 -5.18
CA LEU A 434 -17.31 2.26 -5.40
C LEU A 434 -17.49 1.41 -4.13
N THR A 435 -17.66 0.09 -4.24
CA THR A 435 -17.91 -0.83 -3.11
C THR A 435 -16.63 -1.53 -2.64
N GLN A 436 -15.82 -0.87 -1.81
CA GLN A 436 -14.41 -1.25 -1.61
C GLN A 436 -14.00 -1.28 -0.12
N GLY A 437 -14.96 -1.55 0.77
CA GLY A 437 -14.75 -1.54 2.22
C GLY A 437 -13.95 -2.72 2.75
N PHE A 438 -14.04 -3.87 2.09
CA PHE A 438 -13.37 -5.11 2.50
C PHE A 438 -12.14 -5.43 1.66
N THR A 439 -11.74 -4.53 0.75
CA THR A 439 -10.60 -4.72 -0.14
C THR A 439 -9.35 -4.05 0.40
N TRP A 440 -8.19 -4.57 -0.03
CA TRP A 440 -6.89 -4.29 0.57
C TRP A 440 -6.39 -2.82 0.59
N PRO A 441 -6.75 -1.89 -0.33
CA PRO A 441 -6.06 -0.59 -0.43
C PRO A 441 -6.04 0.23 0.86
N ILE A 442 -7.17 0.40 1.53
CA ILE A 442 -7.26 1.19 2.76
C ILE A 442 -6.44 0.59 3.90
N TYR A 443 -6.36 -0.73 3.97
CA TYR A 443 -5.62 -1.44 5.01
C TYR A 443 -4.11 -1.35 4.81
N ILE A 444 -3.62 -1.35 3.56
CA ILE A 444 -2.20 -1.12 3.27
C ILE A 444 -1.81 0.34 3.53
N LEU A 445 -2.69 1.30 3.20
CA LEU A 445 -2.51 2.70 3.59
C LEU A 445 -2.42 2.84 5.12
N LEU A 446 -3.26 2.12 5.87
CA LEU A 446 -3.24 2.07 7.33
C LEU A 446 -1.94 1.48 7.87
N ALA A 447 -1.45 0.39 7.27
CA ALA A 447 -0.20 -0.25 7.67
C ALA A 447 1.00 0.69 7.49
N ILE A 448 1.12 1.32 6.32
CA ILE A 448 2.20 2.28 6.01
C ILE A 448 2.10 3.52 6.90
N THR A 449 0.88 4.03 7.14
CA THR A 449 0.61 5.11 8.10
C THR A 449 1.12 4.77 9.49
N SER A 450 0.85 3.54 9.94
CA SER A 450 1.25 3.07 11.27
C SER A 450 2.76 2.99 11.40
N ALA A 451 3.44 2.38 10.42
CA ALA A 451 4.89 2.30 10.39
C ALA A 451 5.54 3.68 10.37
N ALA A 452 5.06 4.59 9.51
CA ALA A 452 5.58 5.95 9.41
C ALA A 452 5.36 6.76 10.69
N SER A 453 4.20 6.63 11.33
CA SER A 453 3.92 7.29 12.62
C SER A 453 4.81 6.77 13.73
N HIS A 454 5.07 5.47 13.78
CA HIS A 454 5.97 4.88 14.76
C HIS A 454 7.41 5.34 14.55
N PHE A 455 7.89 5.36 13.30
CA PHE A 455 9.18 5.94 12.95
C PHE A 455 9.26 7.41 13.37
N ALA A 456 8.22 8.20 13.09
CA ALA A 456 8.17 9.62 13.44
C ALA A 456 8.30 9.87 14.94
N ASN A 457 7.74 8.99 15.77
CA ASN A 457 7.86 9.09 17.22
C ASN A 457 9.28 8.80 17.66
N ILE A 458 9.86 7.66 17.28
CA ILE A 458 11.25 7.32 17.62
C ILE A 458 12.23 8.39 17.15
N PHE A 459 12.07 8.88 15.91
CA PHE A 459 12.98 9.86 15.32
C PHE A 459 12.92 11.21 16.02
N ALA A 460 11.73 11.65 16.46
CA ALA A 460 11.60 12.93 17.17
C ALA A 460 12.03 12.83 18.64
N ASP A 461 11.81 11.68 19.26
CA ASP A 461 12.11 11.45 20.68
C ASP A 461 13.62 11.15 20.90
N GLY A 462 14.33 10.69 19.86
CA GLY A 462 15.75 10.30 19.90
C GLY A 462 16.78 11.36 19.46
N GLU A 463 16.56 12.65 19.76
CA GLU A 463 17.34 13.81 19.27
C GLU A 463 17.17 14.13 17.77
N ALA A 464 16.23 15.03 17.47
CA ALA A 464 16.32 15.79 16.22
C ALA A 464 17.61 16.64 16.26
N PRO A 465 18.45 16.65 15.20
CA PRO A 465 19.55 17.60 15.14
C PRO A 465 18.95 19.01 15.23
N LYS A 466 19.36 19.78 16.25
CA LYS A 466 19.00 21.20 16.36
C LYS A 466 19.25 21.83 15.00
N ARG A 467 18.21 22.41 14.38
CA ARG A 467 18.41 23.27 13.22
C ARG A 467 19.41 24.34 13.63
N GLU A 468 20.63 24.27 13.12
CA GLU A 468 21.48 25.43 13.06
C GLU A 468 20.73 26.44 12.19
N THR A 469 20.12 27.44 12.83
CA THR A 469 19.78 28.68 12.14
C THR A 469 21.02 29.13 11.39
N PRO A 470 20.96 29.36 10.07
CA PRO A 470 22.12 29.87 9.36
C PRO A 470 22.48 31.20 10.01
N GLN A 471 23.60 31.23 10.74
CA GLN A 471 24.15 32.50 11.17
C GLN A 471 24.56 33.21 9.89
N ILE A 472 23.82 34.26 9.55
CA ILE A 472 24.23 35.21 8.52
C ILE A 472 25.53 35.81 9.02
N ARG A 473 26.66 35.27 8.56
CA ARG A 473 27.97 35.83 8.82
C ARG A 473 28.07 37.08 7.96
N ILE A 474 27.73 38.24 8.53
CA ILE A 474 28.01 39.53 7.90
C ILE A 474 29.53 39.63 7.83
N VAL A 475 30.08 39.40 6.65
CA VAL A 475 31.50 39.63 6.38
C VAL A 475 31.67 41.14 6.20
N ASN A 476 32.00 41.85 7.28
CA ASN A 476 32.49 43.21 7.17
C ASN A 476 33.89 43.17 6.56
N ARG A 477 33.96 43.27 5.23
CA ARG A 477 35.22 43.35 4.48
C ARG A 477 35.52 44.82 4.20
N ILE A 478 36.09 45.53 5.17
CA ILE A 478 36.87 46.74 4.91
C ILE A 478 38.06 46.74 5.88
N SER A 479 39.24 46.37 5.36
CA SER A 479 40.50 46.69 6.02
C SER A 479 40.81 48.18 5.79
N PRO A 480 41.26 48.95 6.79
CA PRO A 480 41.66 50.34 6.58
C PRO A 480 42.92 50.42 5.70
N ALA A 481 42.95 51.43 4.83
CA ALA A 481 44.06 51.68 3.92
C ALA A 481 45.35 52.03 4.66
N ILE A 482 46.47 51.42 4.25
CA ILE A 482 47.82 51.76 4.71
C ILE A 482 48.29 52.99 3.92
N PRO A 483 48.74 54.09 4.56
CA PRO A 483 49.27 55.25 3.85
C PRO A 483 50.63 54.94 3.23
N ALA A 484 50.84 55.40 2.00
CA ALA A 484 52.11 55.33 1.29
C ALA A 484 53.15 56.26 1.94
N GLY A 485 54.32 55.74 2.29
CA GLY A 485 55.46 56.57 2.66
C GLY A 485 56.62 55.82 3.32
N THR A 486 57.79 55.95 2.69
CA THR A 486 59.16 55.70 3.21
C THR A 486 59.66 54.24 3.32
N LEU A 487 60.41 53.84 2.29
CA LEU A 487 61.48 52.82 2.37
C LEU A 487 62.61 53.30 3.28
N PRO A 488 63.30 52.38 3.98
CA PRO A 488 64.76 52.46 3.94
C PRO A 488 65.48 51.11 3.77
N ALA A 489 66.46 51.17 2.88
CA ALA A 489 67.82 50.60 2.87
C ALA A 489 68.10 49.15 3.33
N VAL A 490 68.60 48.41 2.33
CA VAL A 490 69.52 47.26 2.36
C VAL A 490 70.55 47.31 3.49
N THR A 491 70.71 46.19 4.20
CA THR A 491 72.04 45.69 4.61
C THR A 491 72.07 44.17 4.49
N THR A 492 73.12 43.71 3.82
CA THR A 492 73.56 42.34 3.66
C THR A 492 74.15 41.82 4.96
N ASP A 493 73.90 40.56 5.32
CA ASP A 493 75.00 39.73 5.82
C ASP A 493 74.75 38.22 5.72
N SER A 494 75.81 37.57 5.25
CA SER A 494 76.06 36.17 5.00
C SER A 494 76.56 35.44 6.25
N HIS A 495 76.10 34.21 6.51
CA HIS A 495 76.92 32.98 6.48
C HIS A 495 76.20 31.76 7.12
N PRO A 496 76.60 30.52 6.75
CA PRO A 496 75.90 29.25 6.98
C PRO A 496 76.44 28.48 8.20
N ASN A 497 75.77 27.40 8.60
CA ASN A 497 76.41 26.13 9.04
C ASN A 497 75.38 25.06 9.49
N THR A 498 75.36 23.94 8.76
CA THR A 498 75.23 22.55 9.30
C THR A 498 76.60 22.14 9.92
N PRO A 499 76.85 20.97 10.60
CA PRO A 499 76.14 19.67 10.50
C PRO A 499 76.10 18.72 11.75
N SER A 500 75.34 17.62 11.57
CA SER A 500 75.55 16.22 12.01
C SER A 500 75.48 15.77 13.49
N LYS A 501 74.69 14.70 13.69
CA LYS A 501 74.95 13.37 14.34
C LYS A 501 73.57 12.86 14.82
N GLY A 502 73.08 11.65 14.55
CA GLY A 502 73.73 10.37 14.31
C GLY A 502 73.29 9.41 15.41
N HIS A 503 72.16 8.71 15.21
CA HIS A 503 71.87 7.32 15.60
C HIS A 503 70.57 6.87 14.97
#